data_AF-A0A1E1WRQ9-F1
#
_entry.id   AF-A0A1E1WRQ9-F1
#
_cell.length_a   1.000
_cell.length_b   1.000
_cell.length_c   1.000
_cell.angle_alpha   90.00
_cell.angle_beta   90.00
_cell.angle_gamma   90.00
#
_symmetry.space_group_name_H-M   'P 1'
#
loop_
_entity.id
_entity.type
_entity.pdbx_description
1 polymer ?
#
loop_
_entity_poly.entity_id
_entity_poly.type
_entity_poly.pdbx_seq_one_letter_code
_entity_poly.pdbx_strand_id
1 'polypeptide(L)'
;AAPASEPADSDALPKYKRDLAAKARVLRAELQALQPQTGHCRIEVSRNEVLEESYRLVMKLRGKELRKRLLVKFRGEEGLDYGGVAREWLHLLGRELFNPHYGLFQYANAGDDRYALQINADSGVNPEHLSYFHFAGRILGVALFHGHQLDAAFTAPFYKQLLGRPITLRDIRDVDPELHRSLSWMLDNSIAGVIDTTFSVECSSFGAVRSVELRPGGGAEPVTDAN
;
A
#
# COMPACT_ATOMS: atom_id res chain seq x y z
N ALA A 1 -17.96 -49.45 -8.21
CA ALA A 1 -17.61 -48.21 -8.93
C ALA A 1 -17.31 -47.15 -7.90
N ALA A 2 -16.08 -46.64 -7.84
CA ALA A 2 -15.73 -45.52 -6.96
C ALA A 2 -16.39 -44.24 -7.51
N PRO A 3 -16.93 -43.35 -6.67
CA PRO A 3 -17.43 -42.07 -7.14
C PRO A 3 -16.25 -41.23 -7.63
N ALA A 4 -16.36 -40.72 -8.85
CA ALA A 4 -15.38 -39.82 -9.44
C ALA A 4 -15.23 -38.58 -8.56
N SER A 5 -13.98 -38.22 -8.25
CA SER A 5 -13.63 -36.98 -7.58
C SER A 5 -14.16 -35.80 -8.39
N GLU A 6 -15.03 -34.98 -7.78
CA GLU A 6 -15.47 -33.72 -8.38
C GLU A 6 -14.27 -32.88 -8.80
N PRO A 7 -14.24 -32.34 -10.03
CA PRO A 7 -13.17 -31.45 -10.44
C PRO A 7 -13.21 -30.21 -9.53
N ALA A 8 -12.09 -29.95 -8.87
CA ALA A 8 -11.94 -28.81 -7.96
C ALA A 8 -12.39 -27.52 -8.66
N ASP A 9 -13.23 -26.76 -7.96
CA ASP A 9 -13.93 -25.48 -8.26
C ASP A 9 -13.09 -24.36 -8.93
N SER A 10 -11.81 -24.63 -9.20
CA SER A 10 -10.87 -23.77 -9.92
C SER A 10 -11.11 -23.66 -11.42
N ASP A 11 -11.78 -24.62 -12.06
CA ASP A 11 -12.01 -24.60 -13.51
C ASP A 11 -13.13 -23.63 -13.95
N ALA A 12 -14.04 -23.27 -13.03
CA ALA A 12 -15.20 -22.41 -13.29
C ALA A 12 -14.91 -20.90 -13.24
N LEU A 13 -13.69 -20.50 -12.85
CA LEU A 13 -13.33 -19.09 -12.71
C LEU A 13 -12.85 -18.48 -14.05
N PRO A 14 -13.10 -17.18 -14.30
CA PRO A 14 -12.51 -16.45 -15.43
C PRO A 14 -10.99 -16.62 -15.48
N LYS A 15 -10.42 -16.74 -16.69
CA LYS A 15 -8.98 -17.02 -16.91
C LYS A 15 -8.04 -16.15 -16.07
N TYR A 16 -8.31 -14.84 -15.98
CA TYR A 16 -7.51 -13.92 -15.18
C TYR A 16 -7.52 -14.24 -13.67
N LYS A 17 -8.65 -14.72 -13.12
CA LYS A 17 -8.76 -15.14 -11.71
C LYS A 17 -8.01 -16.45 -11.47
N ARG A 18 -8.07 -17.39 -12.43
CA ARG A 18 -7.31 -18.64 -12.38
C ARG A 18 -5.81 -18.38 -12.36
N ASP A 19 -5.35 -17.50 -13.24
CA ASP A 19 -3.94 -17.12 -13.33
C ASP A 19 -3.47 -16.42 -12.04
N LEU A 20 -4.32 -15.59 -11.42
CA LEU A 20 -4.03 -14.97 -10.12
C LEU A 20 -3.93 -16.02 -9.01
N ALA A 21 -4.87 -16.96 -8.93
CA ALA A 21 -4.84 -18.03 -7.94
C ALA A 21 -3.58 -18.91 -8.09
N ALA A 22 -3.19 -19.21 -9.33
CA ALA A 22 -1.96 -19.95 -9.63
C ALA A 22 -0.72 -19.17 -9.16
N LYS A 23 -0.61 -17.88 -9.49
CA LYS A 23 0.48 -16.99 -9.03
C LYS A 23 0.54 -16.89 -7.51
N ALA A 24 -0.61 -16.74 -6.85
CA ALA A 24 -0.69 -16.67 -5.39
C ALA A 24 -0.23 -17.97 -4.73
N ARG A 25 -0.55 -19.13 -5.32
CA ARG A 25 -0.07 -20.43 -4.83
C ARG A 25 1.45 -20.57 -4.96
N VAL A 26 2.03 -20.16 -6.10
CA VAL A 26 3.49 -20.16 -6.30
C VAL A 26 4.17 -19.25 -5.27
N LEU A 27 3.69 -18.01 -5.13
CA LEU A 27 4.23 -17.06 -4.16
C LEU A 27 4.17 -17.61 -2.73
N ARG A 28 3.04 -18.20 -2.31
CA ARG A 28 2.92 -18.80 -0.98
C ARG A 28 3.92 -19.93 -0.74
N ALA A 29 4.15 -20.78 -1.73
CA ALA A 29 5.12 -21.86 -1.63
C ALA A 29 6.55 -21.33 -1.46
N GLU A 30 6.93 -20.30 -2.22
CA GLU A 30 8.23 -19.65 -2.10
C GLU A 30 8.42 -18.97 -0.74
N LEU A 31 7.41 -18.25 -0.25
CA LEU A 31 7.47 -17.59 1.07
C LEU A 31 7.58 -18.61 2.21
N GLN A 32 6.86 -19.73 2.13
CA GLN A 32 6.97 -20.83 3.10
C GLN A 32 8.37 -21.45 3.09
N ALA A 33 9.01 -21.61 1.92
CA ALA A 33 10.37 -22.10 1.83
C ALA A 33 11.40 -21.15 2.48
N LEU A 34 11.11 -19.84 2.51
CA LEU A 34 11.93 -18.83 3.18
C LEU A 34 11.71 -18.74 4.69
N GLN A 35 10.67 -19.38 5.22
CA GLN A 35 10.36 -19.35 6.65
C GLN A 35 11.37 -20.19 7.44
N PRO A 36 12.04 -19.62 8.46
CA PRO A 36 12.91 -20.39 9.33
C PRO A 36 12.15 -21.51 10.05
N GLN A 37 12.72 -22.71 10.09
CA GLN A 37 12.11 -23.89 10.73
C GLN A 37 12.07 -23.81 12.27
N THR A 38 12.89 -22.93 12.85
CA THR A 38 13.02 -22.79 14.30
C THR A 38 12.86 -21.34 14.76
N GLY A 39 12.37 -21.19 15.98
CA GLY A 39 12.15 -19.90 16.63
C GLY A 39 10.80 -19.26 16.33
N HIS A 40 10.47 -18.25 17.13
CA HIS A 40 9.20 -17.54 17.07
C HIS A 40 9.44 -16.04 17.12
N CYS A 41 8.66 -15.29 16.35
CA CYS A 41 8.57 -13.84 16.46
C CYS A 41 7.54 -13.51 17.53
N ARG A 42 8.00 -13.22 18.75
CA ARG A 42 7.12 -12.92 19.88
C ARG A 42 6.71 -11.45 19.85
N ILE A 43 5.41 -11.20 19.86
CA ILE A 43 4.82 -9.85 19.93
C ILE A 43 3.86 -9.84 21.10
N GLU A 44 4.16 -9.05 22.13
CA GLU A 44 3.31 -8.91 23.32
C GLU A 44 2.88 -7.45 23.46
N VAL A 45 1.60 -7.20 23.23
CA VAL A 45 1.03 -5.85 23.15
C VAL A 45 -0.28 -5.73 23.91
N SER A 46 -0.65 -4.51 24.27
CA SER A 46 -1.96 -4.12 24.77
C SER A 46 -2.92 -3.83 23.60
N ARG A 47 -4.21 -4.13 23.78
CA ARG A 47 -5.24 -3.72 22.81
C ARG A 47 -5.37 -2.20 22.71
N ASN A 48 -5.19 -1.49 23.82
CA ASN A 48 -5.40 -0.04 23.89
C ASN A 48 -4.30 0.76 23.18
N GLU A 49 -3.09 0.20 23.07
CA GLU A 49 -1.93 0.86 22.47
C GLU A 49 -1.32 0.00 21.35
N VAL A 50 -2.17 -0.72 20.61
CA VAL A 50 -1.72 -1.72 19.63
C VAL A 50 -0.79 -1.13 18.58
N LEU A 51 -1.03 0.11 18.12
CA LEU A 51 -0.20 0.79 17.12
C LEU A 51 1.20 1.10 17.68
N GLU A 52 1.26 1.86 18.77
CA GLU A 52 2.51 2.36 19.35
C GLU A 52 3.40 1.25 19.92
N GLU A 53 2.80 0.25 20.58
CA GLU A 53 3.57 -0.88 21.10
C GLU A 53 4.09 -1.78 19.97
N SER A 54 3.28 -2.01 18.94
CA SER A 54 3.72 -2.78 17.76
C SER A 54 4.82 -2.05 17.01
N TYR A 55 4.72 -0.73 16.84
CA TYR A 55 5.76 0.10 16.24
C TYR A 55 7.09 -0.08 16.96
N ARG A 56 7.12 0.13 18.30
CA ARG A 56 8.32 -0.01 19.12
C ARG A 56 8.95 -1.40 19.05
N LEU A 57 8.15 -2.46 18.99
CA LEU A 57 8.64 -3.84 18.92
C LEU A 57 9.15 -4.18 17.51
N VAL A 58 8.30 -4.01 16.50
CA VAL A 58 8.59 -4.40 15.12
C VAL A 58 9.80 -3.66 14.60
N MET A 59 9.92 -2.35 14.88
CA MET A 59 11.05 -1.55 14.39
C MET A 59 12.41 -2.05 14.92
N LYS A 60 12.45 -2.64 16.13
CA LYS A 60 13.67 -3.24 16.70
C LYS A 60 14.01 -4.61 16.13
N LEU A 61 13.03 -5.32 15.57
CA LEU A 61 13.26 -6.65 15.00
C LEU A 61 14.04 -6.55 13.68
N ARG A 62 14.80 -7.60 13.35
CA ARG A 62 15.43 -7.74 12.03
C ARG A 62 14.46 -8.39 11.05
N GLY A 63 14.64 -8.18 9.75
CA GLY A 63 13.80 -8.80 8.72
C GLY A 63 13.72 -10.33 8.80
N LYS A 64 14.81 -11.00 9.21
CA LYS A 64 14.83 -12.46 9.43
C LYS A 64 13.95 -12.90 10.61
N GLU A 65 13.82 -12.08 11.64
CA GLU A 65 12.98 -12.37 12.81
C GLU A 65 11.49 -12.31 12.43
N LEU A 66 11.10 -11.32 11.62
CA LEU A 66 9.71 -11.18 11.17
C LEU A 66 9.19 -12.32 10.28
N ARG A 67 10.11 -13.11 9.68
CA ARG A 67 9.76 -14.29 8.88
C ARG A 67 9.51 -15.53 9.73
N LYS A 68 9.96 -15.54 11.00
CA LYS A 68 9.68 -16.64 11.92
C LYS A 68 8.18 -16.71 12.22
N ARG A 69 7.70 -17.87 12.69
CA ARG A 69 6.31 -18.06 13.08
C ARG A 69 5.90 -16.98 14.10
N LEU A 70 4.83 -16.24 13.81
CA LEU A 70 4.31 -15.21 14.71
C LEU A 70 3.72 -15.86 15.96
N LEU A 71 4.11 -15.35 17.12
CA LEU A 71 3.54 -15.71 18.41
C LEU A 71 3.07 -14.43 19.08
N VAL A 72 1.81 -14.09 18.85
CA VAL A 72 1.22 -12.85 19.37
C VAL A 72 0.45 -13.14 20.65
N LYS A 73 0.58 -12.25 21.63
CA LYS A 73 -0.12 -12.30 22.92
C LYS A 73 -0.62 -10.91 23.29
N PHE A 74 -1.90 -10.80 23.65
CA PHE A 74 -2.42 -9.60 24.29
C PHE A 74 -2.17 -9.65 25.80
N ARG A 75 -1.66 -8.57 26.39
CA ARG A 75 -1.38 -8.53 27.83
C ARG A 75 -2.69 -8.66 28.62
N GLY A 76 -2.67 -9.54 29.62
CA GLY A 76 -3.84 -9.80 30.47
C GLY A 76 -4.88 -10.76 29.85
N GLU A 77 -4.61 -11.31 28.66
CA GLU A 77 -5.50 -12.26 27.99
C GLU A 77 -4.85 -13.65 27.86
N GLU A 78 -5.62 -14.70 28.15
CA GLU A 78 -5.22 -16.08 27.84
C GLU A 78 -5.52 -16.39 26.37
N GLY A 79 -4.47 -16.40 25.54
CA GLY A 79 -4.58 -16.79 24.14
C GLY A 79 -4.74 -18.30 23.98
N LEU A 80 -5.97 -18.75 23.69
CA LEU A 80 -6.27 -20.16 23.43
C LEU A 80 -5.77 -20.66 22.06
N ASP A 81 -5.76 -19.78 21.06
CA ASP A 81 -5.27 -20.07 19.70
C ASP A 81 -4.31 -18.97 19.21
N TYR A 82 -3.02 -19.29 19.18
CA TYR A 82 -1.97 -18.39 18.72
C TYR A 82 -2.14 -17.94 17.25
N GLY A 83 -2.79 -18.75 16.42
CA GLY A 83 -3.06 -18.40 15.01
C GLY A 83 -4.15 -17.33 14.89
N GLY A 84 -5.25 -17.51 15.62
CA GLY A 84 -6.33 -16.52 15.72
C GLY A 84 -5.85 -15.17 16.25
N VAL A 85 -5.05 -15.17 17.32
CA VAL A 85 -4.54 -13.93 17.94
C VAL A 85 -3.61 -13.15 16.99
N ALA A 86 -2.78 -13.83 16.19
CA ALA A 86 -1.92 -13.16 15.20
C ALA A 86 -2.74 -12.48 14.09
N ARG A 87 -3.82 -13.15 13.63
CA ARG A 87 -4.76 -12.58 12.65
C ARG A 87 -5.46 -11.36 13.22
N GLU A 88 -5.95 -11.45 14.45
CA GLU A 88 -6.63 -10.35 15.13
C GLU A 88 -5.70 -9.15 15.33
N TRP A 89 -4.46 -9.39 15.77
CA TRP A 89 -3.46 -8.34 15.93
C TRP A 89 -3.20 -7.58 14.63
N LEU A 90 -2.99 -8.27 13.51
CA LEU A 90 -2.81 -7.62 12.21
C LEU A 90 -4.05 -6.84 11.77
N HIS A 91 -5.25 -7.36 12.05
CA HIS A 91 -6.50 -6.66 11.75
C HIS A 91 -6.61 -5.34 12.54
N LEU A 92 -6.42 -5.38 13.86
CA LEU A 92 -6.49 -4.19 14.73
C LEU A 92 -5.39 -3.19 14.37
N LEU A 93 -4.16 -3.68 14.16
CA LEU A 93 -3.03 -2.84 13.79
C LEU A 93 -3.25 -2.19 12.42
N GLY A 94 -3.76 -2.92 11.43
CA GLY A 94 -4.07 -2.38 10.11
C GLY A 94 -5.10 -1.26 10.19
N ARG A 95 -6.18 -1.45 10.97
CA ARG A 95 -7.20 -0.43 11.17
C ARG A 95 -6.63 0.86 11.76
N GLU A 96 -5.76 0.76 12.76
CA GLU A 96 -5.12 1.95 13.35
C GLU A 96 -4.08 2.56 12.40
N LEU A 97 -3.18 1.77 11.82
CA LEU A 97 -2.07 2.25 11.00
C LEU A 97 -2.51 2.92 9.71
N PHE A 98 -3.58 2.44 9.10
CA PHE A 98 -4.12 2.95 7.84
C PHE A 98 -5.28 3.92 8.02
N ASN A 99 -5.61 4.27 9.27
CA ASN A 99 -6.63 5.27 9.56
C ASN A 99 -6.12 6.67 9.13
N PRO A 100 -6.84 7.36 8.23
CA PRO A 100 -6.44 8.70 7.76
C PRO A 100 -6.29 9.75 8.85
N HIS A 101 -6.92 9.56 10.01
CA HIS A 101 -6.78 10.46 11.15
C HIS A 101 -5.34 10.54 11.71
N TYR A 102 -4.49 9.53 11.49
CA TYR A 102 -3.07 9.59 11.88
C TYR A 102 -2.19 10.37 10.88
N GLY A 103 -2.76 10.83 9.76
CA GLY A 103 -2.07 11.71 8.82
C GLY A 103 -1.00 11.05 7.94
N LEU A 104 -0.81 9.73 8.02
CA LEU A 104 0.11 8.98 7.14
C LEU A 104 -0.51 8.71 5.76
N PHE A 105 -1.78 8.33 5.76
CA PHE A 105 -2.55 8.01 4.56
C PHE A 105 -3.77 8.91 4.48
N GLN A 106 -4.33 9.04 3.28
CA GLN A 106 -5.57 9.75 3.03
C GLN A 106 -6.38 9.00 1.98
N TYR A 107 -7.68 9.28 1.92
CA TYR A 107 -8.51 8.76 0.84
C TYR A 107 -8.13 9.43 -0.49
N ALA A 108 -8.25 8.68 -1.58
CA ALA A 108 -8.11 9.22 -2.92
C ALA A 108 -9.23 10.23 -3.20
N ASN A 109 -8.84 11.44 -3.60
CA ASN A 109 -9.76 12.53 -3.93
C ASN A 109 -10.26 12.32 -5.37
N ALA A 110 -11.30 11.50 -5.50
CA ALA A 110 -12.14 11.30 -6.70
C ALA A 110 -11.88 10.04 -7.54
N GLY A 111 -13.01 9.39 -7.89
CA GLY A 111 -13.11 8.12 -8.61
C GLY A 111 -14.30 7.30 -8.10
N ASP A 112 -14.57 6.15 -8.72
CA ASP A 112 -15.57 5.18 -8.21
C ASP A 112 -15.13 4.54 -6.87
N ASP A 113 -13.82 4.57 -6.58
CA ASP A 113 -13.19 3.90 -5.44
C ASP A 113 -12.84 4.90 -4.32
N ARG A 114 -13.86 5.66 -3.85
CA ARG A 114 -13.74 6.72 -2.81
C ARG A 114 -13.14 6.28 -1.46
N TYR A 115 -12.89 4.99 -1.29
CA TYR A 115 -12.33 4.41 -0.07
C TYR A 115 -10.90 3.89 -0.26
N ALA A 116 -10.32 4.03 -1.45
CA ALA A 116 -8.93 3.67 -1.69
C ALA A 116 -7.98 4.66 -0.99
N LEU A 117 -6.93 4.12 -0.38
CA LEU A 117 -5.92 4.85 0.36
C LEU A 117 -4.73 5.22 -0.53
N GLN A 118 -4.20 6.42 -0.32
CA GLN A 118 -2.96 6.93 -0.87
C GLN A 118 -2.10 7.56 0.23
N ILE A 119 -0.81 7.76 -0.03
CA ILE A 119 0.09 8.46 0.89
C ILE A 119 -0.38 9.91 1.03
N ASN A 120 -0.42 10.40 2.27
CA ASN A 120 -0.66 11.81 2.50
C ASN A 120 0.61 12.63 2.17
N ALA A 121 0.51 13.52 1.18
CA ALA A 121 1.59 14.43 0.79
C ALA A 121 2.03 15.33 1.96
N ASP A 122 1.12 15.61 2.87
CA ASP A 122 1.28 16.47 4.04
C ASP A 122 1.70 15.71 5.31
N SER A 123 2.01 14.40 5.19
CA SER A 123 2.44 13.57 6.32
C SER A 123 3.70 14.11 7.03
N GLY A 124 4.49 14.96 6.36
CA GLY A 124 5.70 15.59 6.91
C GLY A 124 5.46 16.52 8.11
N VAL A 125 4.21 16.82 8.46
CA VAL A 125 3.89 17.45 9.76
C VAL A 125 4.33 16.59 10.92
N ASN A 126 4.25 15.27 10.77
CA ASN A 126 4.85 14.36 11.72
C ASN A 126 6.34 14.15 11.35
N PRO A 127 7.30 14.60 12.16
CA PRO A 127 8.72 14.44 11.86
C PRO A 127 9.15 12.96 11.76
N GLU A 128 8.41 12.06 12.42
CA GLU A 128 8.67 10.62 12.40
C GLU A 128 7.95 9.88 11.26
N HIS A 129 7.22 10.59 10.38
CA HIS A 129 6.37 9.95 9.35
C HIS A 129 7.11 8.93 8.49
N LEU A 130 8.38 9.17 8.14
CA LEU A 130 9.20 8.24 7.37
C LEU A 130 9.43 6.92 8.12
N SER A 131 9.63 6.99 9.44
CA SER A 131 9.77 5.80 10.28
C SER A 131 8.46 5.02 10.35
N TYR A 132 7.32 5.72 10.44
CA TYR A 132 6.00 5.10 10.38
C TYR A 132 5.69 4.49 9.00
N PHE A 133 6.12 5.10 7.88
CA PHE A 133 5.99 4.49 6.56
C PHE A 133 6.86 3.24 6.43
N HIS A 134 8.07 3.25 6.99
CA HIS A 134 8.91 2.06 7.05
C HIS A 134 8.22 0.95 7.85
N PHE A 135 7.64 1.29 9.01
CA PHE A 135 6.84 0.37 9.81
C PHE A 135 5.64 -0.18 9.03
N ALA A 136 4.87 0.66 8.34
CA ALA A 136 3.75 0.24 7.50
C ALA A 136 4.17 -0.73 6.40
N GLY A 137 5.30 -0.46 5.72
CA GLY A 137 5.89 -1.39 4.75
C GLY A 137 6.25 -2.74 5.36
N ARG A 138 6.78 -2.77 6.59
CA ARG A 138 7.06 -4.00 7.32
C ARG A 138 5.78 -4.76 7.68
N ILE A 139 4.72 -4.08 8.11
CA ILE A 139 3.43 -4.71 8.42
C ILE A 139 2.76 -5.28 7.17
N LEU A 140 2.77 -4.55 6.05
CA LEU A 140 2.30 -5.07 4.75
C LEU A 140 3.07 -6.33 4.35
N GLY A 141 4.40 -6.31 4.51
CA GLY A 141 5.25 -7.47 4.24
C GLY A 141 4.96 -8.66 5.16
N VAL A 142 4.76 -8.42 6.46
CA VAL A 142 4.40 -9.46 7.45
C VAL A 142 3.03 -10.07 7.12
N ALA A 143 2.03 -9.25 6.82
CA ALA A 143 0.70 -9.74 6.44
C ALA A 143 0.77 -10.60 5.17
N LEU A 144 1.49 -10.16 4.15
CA LEU A 144 1.70 -10.92 2.92
C LEU A 144 2.46 -12.23 3.19
N PHE A 145 3.53 -12.19 3.98
CA PHE A 145 4.38 -13.34 4.29
C PHE A 145 3.62 -14.45 5.04
N HIS A 146 2.83 -14.07 6.04
CA HIS A 146 2.08 -15.01 6.87
C HIS A 146 0.67 -15.31 6.32
N GLY A 147 0.30 -14.72 5.18
CA GLY A 147 -0.97 -14.99 4.51
C GLY A 147 -2.20 -14.39 5.22
N HIS A 148 -2.02 -13.28 5.92
CA HIS A 148 -3.10 -12.55 6.58
C HIS A 148 -3.56 -11.37 5.71
N GLN A 149 -4.86 -11.09 5.74
CA GLN A 149 -5.44 -9.93 5.07
C GLN A 149 -5.43 -8.73 6.01
N LEU A 150 -5.10 -7.57 5.46
CA LEU A 150 -5.24 -6.28 6.13
C LEU A 150 -6.48 -5.58 5.59
N ASP A 151 -7.16 -4.85 6.47
CA ASP A 151 -8.33 -4.04 6.11
C ASP A 151 -7.86 -2.68 5.56
N ALA A 152 -7.15 -2.72 4.43
CA ALA A 152 -6.63 -1.54 3.75
C ALA A 152 -6.57 -1.80 2.25
N ALA A 153 -7.29 -0.97 1.49
CA ALA A 153 -7.27 -0.98 0.04
C ALA A 153 -6.49 0.24 -0.46
N PHE A 154 -5.37 0.03 -1.13
CA PHE A 154 -4.59 1.11 -1.75
C PHE A 154 -4.99 1.33 -3.21
N THR A 155 -4.67 2.50 -3.75
CA THR A 155 -4.89 2.81 -5.16
C THR A 155 -4.02 1.93 -6.09
N ALA A 156 -4.46 1.73 -7.34
CA ALA A 156 -3.69 0.97 -8.32
C ALA A 156 -2.25 1.49 -8.57
N PRO A 157 -2.00 2.82 -8.63
CA PRO A 157 -0.65 3.37 -8.70
C PRO A 157 0.25 2.92 -7.54
N PHE A 158 -0.29 2.82 -6.33
CA PHE A 158 0.48 2.39 -5.15
C PHE A 158 1.04 0.99 -5.34
N TYR A 159 0.21 0.04 -5.79
CA TYR A 159 0.67 -1.32 -6.08
C TYR A 159 1.64 -1.39 -7.27
N LYS A 160 1.46 -0.52 -8.29
CA LYS A 160 2.42 -0.44 -9.40
C LYS A 160 3.79 0.02 -8.93
N GLN A 161 3.86 1.01 -8.06
CA GLN A 161 5.10 1.48 -7.45
C GLN A 161 5.78 0.37 -6.64
N LEU A 162 5.03 -0.40 -5.84
CA LEU A 162 5.57 -1.56 -5.12
C LEU A 162 6.16 -2.63 -6.05
N LEU A 163 5.63 -2.77 -7.26
CA LEU A 163 6.11 -3.69 -8.29
C LEU A 163 7.21 -3.09 -9.17
N GLY A 164 7.65 -1.85 -8.93
CA GLY A 164 8.61 -1.15 -9.77
C GLY A 164 8.12 -0.90 -11.20
N ARG A 165 6.80 -0.79 -11.40
CA ARG A 165 6.19 -0.54 -12.71
C ARG A 165 5.96 0.95 -12.92
N PRO A 166 6.16 1.48 -14.14
CA PRO A 166 5.91 2.88 -14.42
C PRO A 166 4.41 3.20 -14.30
N ILE A 167 4.14 4.42 -13.85
CA ILE A 167 2.80 5.01 -13.83
C ILE A 167 2.49 5.53 -15.23
N THR A 168 1.27 5.28 -15.69
CA THR A 168 0.76 5.79 -16.97
C THR A 168 -0.39 6.76 -16.74
N LEU A 169 -0.71 7.57 -17.75
CA LEU A 169 -1.84 8.49 -17.71
C LEU A 169 -3.15 7.81 -17.28
N ARG A 170 -3.39 6.59 -17.76
CA ARG A 170 -4.57 5.79 -17.38
C ARG A 170 -4.69 5.57 -15.87
N ASP A 171 -3.57 5.48 -15.16
CA ASP A 171 -3.56 5.25 -13.71
C ASP A 171 -3.95 6.50 -12.93
N ILE A 172 -3.69 7.68 -13.50
CA ILE A 172 -4.09 8.98 -12.92
C ILE A 172 -5.61 9.10 -12.91
N ARG A 173 -6.30 8.56 -13.92
CA ARG A 173 -7.77 8.62 -14.02
C ARG A 173 -8.49 8.13 -12.77
N ASP A 174 -7.96 7.10 -12.13
CA ASP A 174 -8.60 6.46 -10.98
C ASP A 174 -8.21 7.13 -9.64
N VAL A 175 -7.27 8.08 -9.65
CA VAL A 175 -6.79 8.83 -8.46
C VAL A 175 -7.18 10.30 -8.52
N ASP A 176 -7.05 10.90 -9.69
CA ASP A 176 -7.41 12.28 -10.01
C ASP A 176 -8.00 12.33 -11.44
N PRO A 177 -9.32 12.14 -11.56
CA PRO A 177 -10.02 12.20 -12.85
C PRO A 177 -9.92 13.58 -13.52
N GLU A 178 -9.74 14.65 -12.76
CA GLU A 178 -9.68 16.01 -13.30
C GLU A 178 -8.32 16.30 -13.93
N LEU A 179 -7.25 15.94 -13.22
CA LEU A 179 -5.91 15.98 -13.78
C LEU A 179 -5.81 15.09 -15.02
N HIS A 180 -6.38 13.88 -14.98
CA HIS A 180 -6.41 13.00 -16.15
C HIS A 180 -7.12 13.66 -17.34
N ARG A 181 -8.30 14.29 -17.14
CA ARG A 181 -9.00 14.99 -18.23
C ARG A 181 -8.16 16.11 -18.81
N SER A 182 -7.51 16.90 -17.96
CA SER A 182 -6.68 18.03 -18.37
C SER A 182 -5.48 17.57 -19.19
N LEU A 183 -4.76 16.55 -18.70
CA LEU A 183 -3.60 15.98 -19.40
C LEU A 183 -3.99 15.30 -20.72
N SER A 184 -5.11 14.57 -20.75
CA SER A 184 -5.61 13.97 -22.00
C SER A 184 -5.99 15.05 -23.01
N TRP A 185 -6.61 16.14 -22.57
CA TRP A 185 -6.95 17.26 -23.46
C TRP A 185 -5.69 17.89 -24.06
N MET A 186 -4.64 18.09 -23.25
CA MET A 186 -3.35 18.62 -23.72
C MET A 186 -2.65 17.71 -24.74
N LEU A 187 -2.88 16.40 -24.66
CA LEU A 187 -2.31 15.44 -25.63
C LEU A 187 -3.06 15.44 -26.97
N ASP A 188 -4.36 15.68 -26.95
CA ASP A 188 -5.23 15.59 -28.13
C ASP A 188 -5.44 16.94 -28.83
N ASN A 189 -5.06 18.06 -28.22
CA ASN A 189 -5.29 19.42 -28.72
C ASN A 189 -4.01 20.27 -28.65
N SER A 190 -3.88 21.25 -29.54
CA SER A 190 -2.79 22.23 -29.45
C SER A 190 -2.97 23.09 -28.19
N ILE A 191 -1.90 23.23 -27.42
CA ILE A 191 -1.86 24.03 -26.21
C ILE A 191 -1.37 25.47 -26.48
N ALA A 192 -0.91 25.74 -27.71
CA ALA A 192 -0.36 27.04 -28.11
C ALA A 192 -1.35 28.19 -27.88
N GLY A 193 -0.97 29.14 -27.03
CA GLY A 193 -1.78 30.31 -26.69
C GLY A 193 -2.98 30.02 -25.77
N VAL A 194 -3.14 28.77 -25.31
CA VAL A 194 -4.19 28.35 -24.36
C VAL A 194 -3.59 28.10 -22.99
N ILE A 195 -2.45 27.41 -22.94
CA ILE A 195 -1.74 27.06 -21.70
C ILE A 195 -0.36 27.70 -21.75
N ASP A 196 -0.09 28.58 -20.80
CA ASP A 196 1.20 29.25 -20.63
C ASP A 196 1.84 28.77 -19.32
N THR A 197 2.37 27.55 -19.35
CA THR A 197 3.01 26.91 -18.20
C THR A 197 4.43 26.46 -18.55
N THR A 198 5.21 26.21 -17.51
CA THR A 198 6.57 25.68 -17.63
C THR A 198 6.63 24.24 -17.13
N PHE A 199 7.79 23.59 -17.19
CA PHE A 199 8.01 22.27 -16.59
C PHE A 199 8.15 22.36 -15.05
N SER A 200 7.19 23.04 -14.41
CA SER A 200 7.06 23.15 -12.97
C SER A 200 5.60 22.99 -12.56
N VAL A 201 5.36 22.45 -11.36
CA VAL A 201 4.03 22.26 -10.79
C VAL A 201 3.92 22.94 -9.45
N GLU A 202 2.76 23.50 -9.17
CA GLU A 202 2.47 24.09 -7.87
C GLU A 202 1.92 23.04 -6.91
N CYS A 203 2.58 22.86 -5.78
CA CYS A 203 2.12 22.04 -4.68
C CYS A 203 1.69 22.95 -3.55
N SER A 204 0.40 22.90 -3.19
CA SER A 204 -0.12 23.56 -2.00
C SER A 204 -0.02 22.60 -0.82
N SER A 205 0.66 23.03 0.25
CA SER A 205 0.80 22.28 1.50
C SER A 205 0.66 23.26 2.66
N PHE A 206 -0.32 23.05 3.54
CA PHE A 206 -0.62 23.92 4.69
C PHE A 206 -0.81 25.41 4.35
N GLY A 207 -1.39 25.70 3.18
CA GLY A 207 -1.61 27.07 2.70
C GLY A 207 -0.35 27.75 2.15
N ALA A 208 0.80 27.07 2.15
CA ALA A 208 1.99 27.50 1.41
C ALA A 208 2.01 26.84 0.04
N VAL A 209 2.03 27.66 -1.02
CA VAL A 209 2.22 27.18 -2.39
C VAL A 209 3.72 27.13 -2.68
N ARG A 210 4.21 25.97 -3.10
CA ARG A 210 5.59 25.77 -3.55
C ARG A 210 5.59 25.31 -4.99
N SER A 211 6.40 25.96 -5.83
CA SER A 211 6.65 25.47 -7.18
C SER A 211 7.76 24.41 -7.15
N VAL A 212 7.53 23.28 -7.80
CA VAL A 212 8.45 22.15 -7.91
C VAL A 212 8.74 21.89 -9.37
N GLU A 213 10.02 21.94 -9.76
CA GLU A 213 10.41 21.62 -11.14
C GLU A 213 10.25 20.12 -11.43
N LEU A 214 9.64 19.79 -12.57
CA LEU A 214 9.45 18.41 -13.03
C LEU A 214 10.73 17.82 -13.63
N ARG A 215 11.62 18.68 -14.13
CA ARG A 215 12.95 18.33 -14.64
C ARG A 215 13.95 19.44 -14.32
N PRO A 216 15.26 19.15 -14.27
CA PRO A 216 16.27 20.17 -14.00
C PRO A 216 16.17 21.36 -14.96
N GLY A 217 15.97 22.58 -14.43
CA GLY A 217 15.83 23.80 -15.23
C GLY A 217 14.45 23.97 -15.89
N GLY A 218 13.49 23.12 -15.53
CA GLY A 218 12.16 23.10 -16.12
C GLY A 218 11.33 24.34 -15.80
N GLY A 219 11.63 25.06 -14.72
CA GLY A 219 10.90 26.27 -14.35
C GLY A 219 11.05 27.42 -15.35
N ALA A 220 12.13 27.43 -16.14
CA ALA A 220 12.39 28.44 -17.17
C ALA A 220 12.02 27.98 -18.59
N GLU A 221 11.66 26.71 -18.77
CA GLU A 221 11.35 26.14 -20.07
C GLU A 221 9.83 26.12 -20.29
N PRO A 222 9.31 26.82 -21.32
CA PRO A 222 7.89 26.79 -21.63
C PRO A 222 7.47 25.43 -22.21
N VAL A 223 6.26 25.00 -21.86
CA VAL A 223 5.62 23.84 -22.46
C VAL A 223 5.04 24.25 -23.82
N THR A 224 5.21 23.40 -24.82
CA THR A 224 4.81 23.59 -26.22
C THR A 224 4.26 22.27 -26.76
N ASP A 225 3.61 22.28 -27.93
CA ASP A 225 3.08 21.05 -28.54
C ASP A 225 4.16 19.97 -28.85
N ALA A 226 5.45 20.33 -28.77
CA ALA A 226 6.56 19.44 -29.10
C ALA A 226 7.23 18.76 -27.89
N ASN A 227 6.97 19.20 -26.65
CA ASN A 227 7.67 18.75 -25.45
C ASN A 227 6.76 18.35 -24.28
#